data_AF-A0A2E5IQD8-F1
#
_entry.id   AF-A0A2E5IQD8-F1
#
_cell.length_a   1.000
_cell.length_b   1.000
_cell.length_c   1.000
_cell.angle_alpha   90.00
_cell.angle_beta   90.00
_cell.angle_gamma   90.00
#
_symmetry.space_group_name_H-M   'P 1'
#
loop_
_entity.id
_entity.type
_entity.pdbx_description
1 polymer ?
#
loop_
_entity_poly.entity_id
_entity_poly.type
_entity_poly.pdbx_seq_one_letter_code
_entity_poly.pdbx_strand_id
1 'polypeptide(L)'
;MRLIQLTIIIGFLFFSSSLIGANHPYETIWSNLVSEHTLTKQSKKVAFVYVNYEAIAKSQNFSLLLRILSGMDTQSWSKPQRLAYLINFYNIKMIESVSLKKPLENAFLDEIKMSIRELDERALFGLSGNNIYLPNLNAYLSDSFEDQLSNQVESSVQKLFRYDVSVNILYLNQWFHQQDFSLSFKQFLVSLMNPTFNYDTIDYHFSDFGVISNEIK
;
A
#
# COMPACT_ATOMS: atom_id res chain seq x y z
N MET A 1 0.70 24.75 -46.09
CA MET A 1 1.31 25.20 -44.82
C MET A 1 0.16 25.55 -43.88
N ARG A 2 -0.20 24.85 -42.80
CA ARG A 2 0.37 23.73 -42.03
C ARG A 2 -0.81 22.80 -41.68
N LEU A 3 -0.60 21.49 -41.78
CA LEU A 3 -1.54 20.48 -41.29
C LEU A 3 -1.56 20.51 -39.74
N ILE A 4 -2.77 20.49 -39.18
CA ILE A 4 -3.00 20.23 -37.76
C ILE A 4 -2.89 18.71 -37.58
N GLN A 5 -1.82 18.23 -36.95
CA GLN A 5 -1.72 16.84 -36.54
C GLN A 5 -2.59 16.62 -35.31
N LEU A 6 -3.69 15.91 -35.51
CA LEU A 6 -4.54 15.36 -34.46
C LEU A 6 -3.84 14.09 -33.92
N THR A 7 -3.11 14.21 -32.81
CA THR A 7 -2.53 13.05 -32.14
C THR A 7 -3.63 12.32 -31.39
N ILE A 8 -4.25 11.33 -32.05
CA ILE A 8 -5.10 10.34 -31.40
C ILE A 8 -4.18 9.49 -30.53
N ILE A 9 -4.18 9.73 -29.22
CA ILE A 9 -3.56 8.82 -28.25
C ILE A 9 -4.48 7.59 -28.19
N ILE A 10 -4.10 6.56 -28.94
CA ILE A 10 -4.73 5.25 -28.92
C ILE A 10 -4.50 4.67 -27.52
N GLY A 11 -5.57 4.62 -26.73
CA GLY A 11 -5.60 3.87 -25.48
C GLY A 11 -5.45 2.39 -25.78
N PHE A 12 -4.24 1.88 -25.65
CA PHE A 12 -3.95 0.46 -25.73
C PHE A 12 -4.42 -0.20 -24.42
N LEU A 13 -5.67 -0.66 -24.41
CA LEU A 13 -6.18 -1.60 -23.41
C LEU A 13 -5.41 -2.91 -23.54
N PHE A 14 -4.38 -3.08 -22.73
CA PHE A 14 -3.78 -4.39 -22.49
C PHE A 14 -4.72 -5.20 -21.60
N PHE A 15 -5.73 -5.83 -22.21
CA PHE A 15 -6.38 -7.02 -21.64
C PHE A 15 -5.50 -8.22 -21.96
N SER A 16 -4.40 -8.38 -21.23
CA SER A 16 -3.72 -9.67 -21.12
C SER A 16 -4.28 -10.37 -19.89
N SER A 17 -5.41 -11.05 -20.06
CA SER A 17 -5.91 -12.04 -19.10
C SER A 17 -4.97 -13.25 -19.15
N SER A 18 -3.88 -13.18 -18.40
CA SER A 18 -3.05 -14.33 -18.08
C SER A 18 -3.84 -15.24 -17.13
N LEU A 19 -4.08 -16.48 -17.58
CA LEU A 19 -4.47 -17.62 -16.76
C LEU A 19 -3.40 -17.86 -15.68
N ILE A 20 -3.49 -17.18 -14.54
CA ILE A 20 -2.62 -17.34 -13.37
C ILE A 20 -3.55 -17.23 -12.16
N GLY A 21 -3.81 -18.39 -11.53
CA GLY A 21 -4.60 -18.57 -10.32
C GLY A 21 -6.00 -17.93 -10.31
N ALA A 22 -6.94 -18.56 -9.61
CA ALA A 22 -8.27 -17.98 -9.48
C ALA A 22 -8.19 -16.89 -8.40
N ASN A 23 -7.74 -15.68 -8.77
CA ASN A 23 -7.90 -14.51 -7.90
C ASN A 23 -9.36 -14.46 -7.44
N HIS A 24 -9.57 -14.23 -6.15
CA HIS A 24 -10.92 -14.16 -5.62
C HIS A 24 -11.70 -13.03 -6.33
N PRO A 25 -13.01 -13.17 -6.62
CA PRO A 25 -13.74 -12.18 -7.43
C PRO A 25 -13.66 -10.73 -6.92
N TYR A 26 -13.51 -10.54 -5.61
CA TYR A 26 -13.35 -9.20 -5.02
C TYR A 26 -12.03 -8.54 -5.41
N GLU A 27 -10.95 -9.29 -5.60
CA GLU A 27 -9.61 -8.77 -5.91
C GLU A 27 -9.61 -8.11 -7.28
N THR A 28 -10.25 -8.75 -8.27
CA THR A 28 -10.41 -8.19 -9.61
C THR A 28 -11.26 -6.92 -9.58
N ILE A 29 -12.40 -6.92 -8.88
CA ILE A 29 -13.26 -5.73 -8.77
C ILE A 29 -12.51 -4.59 -8.10
N TRP A 30 -11.78 -4.89 -7.03
CA TRP A 30 -11.01 -3.91 -6.27
C TRP A 30 -9.84 -3.35 -7.07
N SER A 31 -9.05 -4.21 -7.71
CA SER A 31 -7.93 -3.82 -8.57
C SER A 31 -8.38 -2.92 -9.72
N ASN A 32 -9.50 -3.25 -10.36
CA ASN A 32 -10.07 -2.42 -11.40
C ASN A 32 -10.48 -1.05 -10.87
N LEU A 33 -11.14 -0.98 -9.71
CA LEU A 33 -11.53 0.31 -9.11
C LEU A 33 -10.33 1.18 -8.75
N VAL A 34 -9.30 0.59 -8.15
CA VAL A 34 -8.09 1.34 -7.82
C VAL A 34 -7.43 1.84 -9.10
N SER A 35 -7.28 0.99 -10.11
CA SER A 35 -6.68 1.35 -11.41
C SER A 35 -7.45 2.46 -12.13
N GLU A 36 -8.78 2.32 -12.27
CA GLU A 36 -9.66 3.28 -12.95
C GLU A 36 -9.65 4.67 -12.29
N HIS A 37 -9.39 4.73 -10.99
CA HIS A 37 -9.37 5.96 -10.21
C HIS A 37 -7.97 6.38 -9.76
N THR A 38 -6.92 5.74 -10.28
CA THR A 38 -5.54 6.15 -10.14
C THR A 38 -5.19 7.13 -11.25
N LEU A 39 -4.64 8.28 -10.88
CA LEU A 39 -4.32 9.36 -11.78
C LEU A 39 -2.84 9.74 -11.60
N THR A 40 -2.15 9.89 -12.73
CA THR A 40 -0.75 10.33 -12.75
C THR A 40 -0.69 11.79 -13.17
N LYS A 41 -0.19 12.65 -12.27
CA LYS A 41 0.08 14.07 -12.54
C LYS A 41 1.58 14.31 -12.61
N GLN A 42 2.01 15.27 -13.41
CA GLN A 42 3.40 15.75 -13.41
C GLN A 42 3.45 17.19 -12.91
N SER A 43 4.35 17.48 -11.98
CA SER A 43 4.65 18.85 -11.54
C SER A 43 6.14 18.99 -11.30
N LYS A 44 6.75 20.06 -11.82
CA LYS A 44 8.19 20.35 -11.68
C LYS A 44 9.12 19.16 -12.04
N LYS A 45 8.80 18.43 -13.13
CA LYS A 45 9.50 17.21 -13.58
C LYS A 45 9.42 16.01 -12.62
N VAL A 46 8.57 16.08 -11.60
CA VAL A 46 8.27 14.96 -10.70
C VAL A 46 6.89 14.42 -11.06
N ALA A 47 6.79 13.11 -11.28
CA ALA A 47 5.52 12.43 -11.45
C ALA A 47 4.94 12.06 -10.07
N PHE A 48 3.65 12.32 -9.90
CA PHE A 48 2.87 12.01 -8.71
C PHE A 48 1.73 11.09 -9.11
N VAL A 49 1.65 9.94 -8.46
CA VAL A 49 0.53 9.00 -8.59
C VAL A 49 -0.40 9.23 -7.42
N TYR A 50 -1.69 9.44 -7.68
CA TYR A 50 -2.70 9.60 -6.63
C TYR A 50 -3.95 8.78 -6.95
N VAL A 51 -4.65 8.36 -5.91
CA VAL A 51 -5.88 7.56 -6.03
C VAL A 51 -7.05 8.41 -5.55
N ASN A 52 -8.11 8.54 -6.35
CA ASN A 52 -9.27 9.37 -6.03
C ASN A 52 -10.31 8.59 -5.20
N TYR A 53 -10.25 8.73 -3.88
CA TYR A 53 -11.08 7.94 -2.94
C TYR A 53 -12.57 8.28 -3.08
N GLU A 54 -12.90 9.55 -3.33
CA GLU A 54 -14.28 9.99 -3.48
C GLU A 54 -14.93 9.38 -4.74
N ALA A 55 -14.18 9.29 -5.84
CA ALA A 55 -14.63 8.64 -7.05
C ALA A 55 -14.84 7.13 -6.84
N ILE A 56 -13.89 6.45 -6.19
CA ILE A 56 -14.03 5.03 -5.81
C ILE A 56 -15.29 4.84 -4.99
N ALA A 57 -15.47 5.62 -3.91
CA ALA A 57 -16.56 5.45 -2.96
C ALA A 57 -17.96 5.65 -3.58
N LYS A 58 -18.07 6.44 -4.65
CA LYS A 58 -19.33 6.69 -5.38
C LYS A 58 -19.63 5.64 -6.46
N SER A 59 -18.70 4.74 -6.77
CA SER A 59 -18.89 3.72 -7.79
C SER A 59 -19.88 2.62 -7.35
N GLN A 60 -20.61 2.04 -8.30
CA GLN A 60 -21.49 0.91 -8.04
C GLN A 60 -20.69 -0.33 -7.59
N ASN A 61 -19.51 -0.54 -8.18
CA ASN A 61 -18.62 -1.65 -7.84
C ASN A 61 -18.12 -1.56 -6.38
N PHE A 62 -17.91 -0.36 -5.85
CA PHE A 62 -17.52 -0.19 -4.44
C PHE A 62 -18.64 -0.61 -3.50
N SER A 63 -19.89 -0.24 -3.81
CA SER A 63 -21.07 -0.69 -3.04
C SER A 63 -21.24 -2.21 -3.08
N LEU A 64 -20.90 -2.84 -4.22
CA LEU A 64 -20.90 -4.29 -4.36
C LEU A 64 -19.80 -4.95 -3.50
N LEU A 65 -18.57 -4.42 -3.54
CA LEU A 65 -17.45 -4.92 -2.73
C LEU A 65 -17.79 -4.96 -1.24
N LEU A 66 -18.38 -3.89 -0.70
CA LEU A 66 -18.75 -3.82 0.71
C LEU A 66 -19.69 -4.94 1.14
N ARG A 67 -20.56 -5.43 0.25
CA ARG A 67 -21.49 -6.53 0.53
C ARG A 67 -20.81 -7.89 0.42
N ILE A 68 -19.93 -8.07 -0.56
CA ILE A 68 -19.24 -9.34 -0.78
C ILE A 68 -18.25 -9.61 0.37
N LEU A 69 -17.47 -8.61 0.76
CA LEU A 69 -16.37 -8.78 1.72
C LEU A 69 -16.82 -9.19 3.13
N SER A 70 -17.99 -8.72 3.57
CA SER A 70 -18.54 -9.07 4.89
C SER A 70 -19.01 -10.53 5.00
N GLY A 71 -19.18 -11.23 3.88
CA GLY A 71 -19.68 -12.61 3.84
C GLY A 71 -18.62 -13.66 3.53
N MET A 72 -17.35 -13.28 3.44
CA MET A 72 -16.27 -14.20 3.08
C MET A 72 -15.78 -15.00 4.29
N ASP A 73 -15.78 -16.32 4.18
CA ASP A 73 -15.06 -17.20 5.10
C ASP A 73 -13.63 -17.41 4.59
N THR A 74 -12.65 -16.99 5.40
CA THR A 74 -11.23 -17.00 5.06
C THR A 74 -10.44 -18.07 5.83
N GLN A 75 -11.10 -18.95 6.58
CA GLN A 75 -10.41 -19.93 7.44
C GLN A 75 -9.53 -20.91 6.66
N SER A 76 -9.98 -21.35 5.48
CA SER A 76 -9.27 -22.32 4.65
C SER A 76 -8.27 -21.69 3.67
N TRP A 77 -8.10 -20.37 3.72
CA TRP A 77 -7.30 -19.64 2.75
C TRP A 77 -5.81 -19.76 3.07
N SER A 78 -4.99 -19.79 2.02
CA SER A 78 -3.53 -19.72 2.16
C SER A 78 -3.10 -18.38 2.78
N LYS A 79 -1.87 -18.32 3.33
CA LYS A 79 -1.33 -17.09 3.90
C LYS A 79 -1.39 -15.90 2.91
N PRO A 80 -0.96 -16.01 1.64
CA PRO A 80 -1.10 -14.93 0.66
C PRO A 80 -2.54 -14.46 0.43
N GLN A 81 -3.49 -15.39 0.32
CA GLN A 81 -4.91 -15.07 0.16
C GLN A 81 -5.46 -14.30 1.38
N ARG A 82 -5.15 -14.77 2.60
CA ARG A 82 -5.59 -14.11 3.84
C ARG A 82 -5.01 -12.71 3.95
N LEU A 83 -3.71 -12.54 3.66
CA LEU A 83 -3.06 -11.23 3.72
C LEU A 83 -3.60 -10.27 2.66
N ALA A 84 -3.77 -10.72 1.41
CA ALA A 84 -4.36 -9.91 0.35
C ALA A 84 -5.76 -9.42 0.76
N TYR A 85 -6.58 -10.30 1.33
CA TYR A 85 -7.91 -9.92 1.83
C TYR A 85 -7.87 -8.94 2.99
N LEU A 86 -7.09 -9.21 4.03
CA LEU A 86 -7.04 -8.34 5.21
C LEU A 86 -6.60 -6.92 4.82
N ILE A 87 -5.58 -6.81 3.97
CA ILE A 87 -5.08 -5.51 3.48
C ILE A 87 -6.11 -4.82 2.58
N ASN A 88 -6.69 -5.52 1.61
CA ASN A 88 -7.69 -4.94 0.72
C ASN A 88 -8.95 -4.54 1.50
N PHE A 89 -9.38 -5.36 2.46
CA PHE A 89 -10.55 -5.08 3.29
C PHE A 89 -10.34 -3.88 4.20
N TYR A 90 -9.16 -3.78 4.82
CA TYR A 90 -8.72 -2.59 5.53
C TYR A 90 -8.83 -1.35 4.64
N ASN A 91 -8.20 -1.38 3.47
CA ASN A 91 -8.17 -0.27 2.52
C ASN A 91 -9.58 0.18 2.08
N ILE A 92 -10.45 -0.79 1.77
CA ILE A 92 -11.85 -0.53 1.38
C ILE A 92 -12.64 0.09 2.54
N LYS A 93 -12.46 -0.41 3.76
CA LYS A 93 -13.12 0.13 4.95
C LYS A 93 -12.63 1.52 5.33
N MET A 94 -11.35 1.81 5.11
CA MET A 94 -10.80 3.16 5.27
C MET A 94 -11.44 4.15 4.29
N ILE A 95 -11.59 3.78 3.00
CA ILE A 95 -12.30 4.62 2.02
C ILE A 95 -13.77 4.82 2.42
N GLU A 96 -14.46 3.75 2.83
CA GLU A 96 -15.84 3.87 3.32
C GLU A 96 -15.91 4.86 4.49
N SER A 97 -14.96 4.79 5.43
CA SER A 97 -14.97 5.65 6.59
C SER A 97 -14.72 7.11 6.24
N VAL A 98 -13.68 7.38 5.45
CA VAL A 98 -13.25 8.75 5.11
C VAL A 98 -14.21 9.40 4.12
N SER A 99 -14.54 8.71 3.02
CA SER A 99 -15.32 9.29 1.92
C SER A 99 -16.83 9.26 2.17
N LEU A 100 -17.34 8.25 2.87
CA LEU A 100 -18.78 8.15 3.18
C LEU A 100 -19.12 8.59 4.62
N LYS A 101 -18.12 9.07 5.38
CA LYS A 101 -18.27 9.54 6.76
C LYS A 101 -18.91 8.50 7.69
N LYS A 102 -18.64 7.22 7.43
CA LYS A 102 -19.08 6.14 8.31
C LYS A 102 -18.02 5.91 9.39
N PRO A 103 -18.37 5.87 10.67
CA PRO A 103 -17.39 5.59 11.70
C PRO A 103 -16.84 4.17 11.51
N LEU A 104 -15.53 4.04 11.61
CA LEU A 104 -14.86 2.75 11.69
C LEU A 104 -14.57 2.45 13.16
N GLU A 105 -14.95 1.27 13.61
CA GLU A 105 -14.73 0.87 15.00
C GLU A 105 -13.24 0.65 15.26
N ASN A 106 -12.72 1.20 16.36
CA ASN A 106 -11.32 0.99 16.75
C ASN A 106 -11.00 -0.50 16.95
N ALA A 107 -11.95 -1.26 17.52
CA ALA A 107 -11.79 -2.70 17.71
C ALA A 107 -11.52 -3.43 16.38
N PHE A 108 -12.23 -3.06 15.30
CA PHE A 108 -12.00 -3.62 13.98
C PHE A 108 -10.60 -3.30 13.44
N LEU A 109 -10.16 -2.04 13.61
CA LEU A 109 -8.82 -1.61 13.19
C LEU A 109 -7.72 -2.37 13.93
N ASP A 110 -7.89 -2.55 15.24
CA ASP A 110 -6.94 -3.25 16.09
C ASP A 110 -6.89 -4.74 15.74
N GLU A 111 -8.04 -5.39 15.55
CA GLU A 111 -8.15 -6.80 15.18
C GLU A 111 -7.51 -7.10 13.82
N ILE A 112 -7.78 -6.29 12.79
CA ILE A 112 -7.16 -6.45 11.49
C ILE A 112 -5.65 -6.25 11.56
N LYS A 113 -5.18 -5.18 12.23
CA LYS A 113 -3.74 -4.91 12.35
C LYS A 113 -3.01 -6.02 13.09
N MET A 114 -3.62 -6.54 14.15
CA MET A 114 -3.09 -7.69 14.90
C MET A 114 -3.03 -8.93 14.00
N SER A 115 -4.11 -9.25 13.29
CA SER A 115 -4.16 -10.40 12.37
C SER A 115 -3.11 -10.31 11.26
N ILE A 116 -2.91 -9.12 10.69
CA ILE A 116 -1.89 -8.87 9.68
C ILE A 116 -0.49 -9.03 10.29
N ARG A 117 -0.24 -8.46 11.48
CA ARG A 117 1.05 -8.56 12.17
C ARG A 117 1.44 -10.01 12.46
N GLU A 118 0.50 -10.80 12.96
CA GLU A 118 0.70 -12.22 13.27
C GLU A 118 1.02 -13.06 12.03
N LEU A 119 0.46 -12.69 10.87
CA LEU A 119 0.74 -13.36 9.60
C LEU A 119 2.05 -12.87 8.97
N ASP A 120 2.28 -11.56 8.94
CA ASP A 120 3.47 -10.94 8.35
C ASP A 120 3.67 -9.46 8.74
N GLU A 121 4.71 -9.15 9.52
CA GLU A 121 5.04 -7.76 9.88
C GLU A 121 5.34 -6.86 8.67
N ARG A 122 5.80 -7.43 7.53
CA ARG A 122 6.01 -6.68 6.28
C ARG A 122 4.70 -6.07 5.79
N ALA A 123 3.60 -6.80 5.89
CA ALA A 123 2.28 -6.35 5.45
C ALA A 123 1.77 -5.19 6.32
N LEU A 124 2.02 -5.24 7.63
CA LEU A 124 1.70 -4.12 8.53
C LEU A 124 2.52 -2.87 8.18
N PHE A 125 3.82 -3.04 7.90
CA PHE A 125 4.67 -1.94 7.44
C PHE A 125 4.19 -1.35 6.11
N GLY A 126 3.77 -2.18 5.15
CA GLY A 126 3.22 -1.73 3.87
C GLY A 126 1.88 -0.99 3.98
N LEU A 127 1.04 -1.35 4.96
CA LEU A 127 -0.22 -0.65 5.26
C LEU A 127 -0.02 0.71 5.90
N SER A 128 1.10 0.89 6.57
CA SER A 128 1.29 2.01 7.45
C SER A 128 1.47 3.30 6.65
N GLY A 129 0.48 4.19 6.72
CA GLY A 129 0.62 5.60 6.38
C GLY A 129 1.17 6.40 7.57
N ASN A 130 1.69 7.60 7.32
CA ASN A 130 1.95 8.62 8.37
C ASN A 130 0.66 8.94 9.15
N ASN A 131 -0.49 8.63 8.54
CA ASN A 131 -1.82 8.78 9.10
C ASN A 131 -2.59 7.48 8.85
N ILE A 132 -3.14 6.88 9.90
CA ILE A 132 -3.98 5.68 9.82
C ILE A 132 -5.21 5.89 8.93
N TYR A 133 -5.67 7.13 8.75
CA TYR A 133 -6.78 7.52 7.88
C TYR A 133 -6.40 7.61 6.40
N LEU A 134 -5.12 7.44 6.05
CA LEU A 134 -4.59 7.58 4.69
C LEU A 134 -3.86 6.30 4.27
N PRO A 135 -4.60 5.24 3.91
CA PRO A 135 -4.00 3.99 3.48
C PRO A 135 -3.12 4.19 2.25
N ASN A 136 -1.99 3.49 2.22
CA ASN A 136 -1.26 3.33 0.98
C ASN A 136 -1.99 2.32 0.10
N LEU A 137 -2.81 2.83 -0.83
CA LEU A 137 -3.70 2.02 -1.65
C LEU A 137 -2.94 1.30 -2.77
N ASN A 138 -2.57 0.06 -2.49
CA ASN A 138 -2.35 -0.96 -3.50
C ASN A 138 -3.49 -1.96 -3.45
N ALA A 139 -3.94 -2.41 -4.63
CA ALA A 139 -4.83 -3.57 -4.74
C ALA A 139 -3.97 -4.83 -4.80
N TYR A 140 -3.92 -5.55 -3.69
CA TYR A 140 -3.16 -6.79 -3.62
C TYR A 140 -3.93 -7.93 -4.28
N LEU A 141 -3.24 -8.74 -5.08
CA LEU A 141 -3.78 -9.96 -5.67
C LEU A 141 -3.12 -11.14 -4.97
N SER A 142 -3.88 -12.18 -4.64
CA SER A 142 -3.34 -13.31 -3.87
C SER A 142 -2.18 -14.00 -4.58
N ASP A 143 -2.25 -14.10 -5.91
CA ASP A 143 -1.30 -14.87 -6.71
C ASP A 143 0.03 -14.14 -6.95
N SER A 144 0.06 -12.82 -6.76
CA SER A 144 1.27 -11.99 -6.87
C SER A 144 1.60 -11.25 -5.57
N PHE A 145 0.98 -11.67 -4.46
CA PHE A 145 1.04 -10.96 -3.19
C PHE A 145 2.47 -10.75 -2.68
N GLU A 146 3.31 -11.78 -2.71
CA GLU A 146 4.69 -11.69 -2.18
C GLU A 146 5.55 -10.70 -2.97
N ASP A 147 5.41 -10.68 -4.30
CA ASP A 147 6.13 -9.74 -5.16
C ASP A 147 5.62 -8.32 -4.93
N GLN A 148 4.29 -8.14 -4.86
CA GLN A 148 3.67 -6.84 -4.58
C GLN A 148 4.09 -6.30 -3.21
N LEU A 149 4.13 -7.17 -2.20
CA LEU A 149 4.51 -6.80 -0.84
C LEU A 149 5.99 -6.43 -0.76
N SER A 150 6.87 -7.24 -1.34
CA SER A 150 8.32 -6.98 -1.33
C SER A 150 8.65 -5.66 -2.01
N ASN A 151 8.07 -5.41 -3.19
CA ASN A 151 8.22 -4.13 -3.89
C ASN A 151 7.71 -2.95 -3.07
N GLN A 152 6.58 -3.11 -2.37
CA GLN A 152 6.03 -2.06 -1.51
C GLN A 152 6.92 -1.78 -0.31
N VAL A 153 7.46 -2.81 0.34
CA VAL A 153 8.38 -2.68 1.47
C VAL A 153 9.65 -1.93 1.03
N GLU A 154 10.28 -2.35 -0.06
CA GLU A 154 11.48 -1.70 -0.61
C GLU A 154 11.23 -0.24 -0.94
N SER A 155 10.12 0.06 -1.64
CA SER A 155 9.74 1.45 -1.96
C SER A 155 9.52 2.29 -0.70
N SER A 156 8.92 1.71 0.34
CA SER A 156 8.68 2.42 1.61
C SER A 156 9.97 2.67 2.37
N VAL A 157 10.88 1.70 2.39
CA VAL A 157 12.21 1.85 2.98
C VAL A 157 12.97 2.99 2.30
N GLN A 158 13.01 3.05 0.97
CA GLN A 158 13.66 4.15 0.24
C GLN A 158 13.08 5.53 0.54
N LYS A 159 11.79 5.61 0.89
CA LYS A 159 11.13 6.87 1.28
C LYS A 159 11.45 7.28 2.71
N LEU A 160 11.62 6.32 3.62
CA LEU A 160 11.66 6.54 5.06
C LEU A 160 13.02 6.38 5.72
N PHE A 161 13.98 5.84 4.99
CA PHE A 161 15.31 5.52 5.45
C PHE A 161 16.29 6.26 4.55
N ARG A 162 17.27 6.94 5.15
CA ARG A 162 18.41 7.49 4.42
C ARG A 162 19.67 7.10 5.15
N TYR A 163 20.58 6.49 4.44
CA TYR A 163 21.87 6.11 5.01
C TYR A 163 22.94 7.07 4.50
N ASP A 164 23.63 7.74 5.42
CA ASP A 164 24.80 8.55 5.12
C ASP A 164 26.07 7.77 5.47
N VAL A 165 26.67 7.19 4.42
CA VAL A 165 27.88 6.37 4.51
C VAL A 165 29.07 7.16 5.05
N SER A 166 29.12 8.48 4.81
CA SER A 166 30.29 9.31 5.15
C SER A 166 30.46 9.51 6.65
N VAL A 167 29.34 9.53 7.37
CA VAL A 167 29.27 9.71 8.83
C VAL A 167 28.74 8.49 9.56
N ASN A 168 28.43 7.40 8.83
CA ASN A 168 27.86 6.16 9.35
C ASN A 168 26.55 6.38 10.15
N ILE A 169 25.70 7.30 9.68
CA ILE A 169 24.41 7.63 10.31
C ILE A 169 23.27 7.07 9.49
N LEU A 170 22.34 6.38 10.15
CA LEU A 170 21.05 6.01 9.57
C LEU A 170 19.97 6.98 10.03
N TYR A 171 19.47 7.78 9.09
CA TYR A 171 18.32 8.62 9.29
C TYR A 171 17.05 7.80 9.07
N LEU A 172 16.14 7.87 10.03
CA LEU A 172 14.85 7.18 10.03
C LEU A 172 13.72 8.20 10.20
N ASN A 173 12.62 7.97 9.51
CA ASN A 173 11.41 8.75 9.74
C ASN A 173 10.91 8.53 11.19
N GLN A 174 10.50 9.61 11.88
CA GLN A 174 10.04 9.55 13.26
C GLN A 174 8.83 8.62 13.48
N TRP A 175 7.92 8.52 12.51
CA TRP A 175 6.78 7.61 12.55
C TRP A 175 7.20 6.14 12.78
N PHE A 176 8.31 5.72 12.15
CA PHE A 176 8.81 4.35 12.25
C PHE A 176 9.26 3.99 13.67
N HIS A 177 9.84 4.94 14.41
CA HIS A 177 10.24 4.72 15.80
C HIS A 177 9.04 4.50 16.73
N GLN A 178 7.93 5.18 16.44
CA GLN A 178 6.70 5.09 17.21
C GLN A 178 5.93 3.80 16.97
N GLN A 179 6.30 3.02 15.94
CA GLN A 179 5.67 1.74 15.67
C GLN A 179 6.26 0.63 16.53
N ASP A 180 5.35 -0.18 17.04
CA ASP A 180 5.66 -1.44 17.72
C ASP A 180 5.94 -2.52 16.67
N PHE A 181 7.11 -2.45 16.03
CA PHE A 181 7.67 -3.51 15.19
C PHE A 181 8.68 -4.33 15.99
N SER A 182 8.79 -5.63 15.72
CA SER A 182 9.78 -6.47 16.39
C SER A 182 11.20 -6.01 16.07
N LEU A 183 12.15 -6.23 17.00
CA LEU A 183 13.56 -5.87 16.78
C LEU A 183 14.12 -6.56 15.53
N SER A 184 13.81 -7.84 15.35
CA SER A 184 14.20 -8.62 14.16
C SER A 184 13.65 -8.02 12.87
N PHE A 185 12.41 -7.52 12.88
CA PHE A 185 11.84 -6.89 11.70
C PHE A 185 12.46 -5.51 11.42
N LYS A 186 12.74 -4.71 12.45
CA LYS A 186 13.48 -3.45 12.32
C LYS A 186 14.87 -3.69 11.71
N GLN A 187 15.57 -4.73 12.17
CA GLN A 187 16.84 -5.16 11.58
C GLN A 187 16.67 -5.63 10.12
N PHE A 188 15.65 -6.43 9.82
CA PHE A 188 15.38 -6.80 8.44
C PHE A 188 15.25 -5.57 7.52
N LEU A 189 14.47 -4.56 7.89
CA LEU A 189 14.27 -3.34 7.09
C LEU A 189 15.55 -2.55 6.86
N VAL A 190 16.42 -2.43 7.87
CA VAL A 190 17.71 -1.76 7.74
C VAL A 190 18.67 -2.54 6.85
N SER A 191 18.63 -3.88 6.89
CA SER A 191 19.46 -4.73 6.03
C SER A 191 19.12 -4.60 4.54
N LEU A 192 17.89 -4.18 4.20
CA LEU A 192 17.50 -3.87 2.82
C LEU A 192 18.24 -2.64 2.27
N MET A 193 18.67 -1.72 3.13
CA MET A 193 19.45 -0.55 2.71
C MET A 193 20.93 -0.87 2.55
N ASN A 194 21.45 -1.78 3.38
CA ASN A 194 22.83 -2.21 3.33
C ASN A 194 22.96 -3.64 3.90
N PRO A 195 23.23 -4.67 3.08
CA PRO A 195 23.33 -6.04 3.55
C PRO A 195 24.55 -6.32 4.44
N THR A 196 25.60 -5.49 4.38
CA THR A 196 26.85 -5.67 5.15
C THR A 196 26.86 -4.87 6.44
N PHE A 197 25.71 -4.36 6.85
CA PHE A 197 25.54 -3.42 7.95
C PHE A 197 25.75 -4.07 9.32
N ASN A 198 26.50 -3.39 10.20
CA ASN A 198 26.68 -3.79 11.59
C ASN A 198 25.84 -2.92 12.53
N TYR A 199 24.76 -3.52 13.07
CA TYR A 199 23.80 -2.88 13.97
C TYR A 199 24.43 -2.28 15.24
N ASP A 200 25.55 -2.82 15.71
CA ASP A 200 26.15 -2.41 16.98
C ASP A 200 26.95 -1.11 16.88
N THR A 201 27.13 -0.57 15.66
CA THR A 201 28.06 0.56 15.39
C THR A 201 27.41 1.76 14.72
N ILE A 202 26.10 1.77 14.53
CA ILE A 202 25.38 2.85 13.85
C ILE A 202 24.73 3.81 14.83
N ASP A 203 24.84 5.09 14.50
CA ASP A 203 24.05 6.15 15.10
C ASP A 203 22.71 6.30 14.36
N TYR A 204 21.62 6.25 15.12
CA TYR A 204 20.27 6.43 14.60
C TYR A 204 19.81 7.86 14.80
N HIS A 205 19.37 8.51 13.72
CA HIS A 205 18.82 9.86 13.76
C HIS A 205 17.37 9.86 13.30
N PHE A 206 16.47 10.35 14.16
CA PHE A 206 15.04 10.43 13.83
C PHE A 206 14.67 11.83 13.40
N SER A 207 13.98 11.96 12.26
CA SER A 207 13.49 13.24 11.76
C SER A 207 12.28 13.07 10.85
N ASP A 208 11.51 14.14 10.67
CA ASP A 208 10.36 14.16 9.77
C ASP A 208 10.82 14.39 8.32
N PHE A 209 11.16 13.32 7.60
CA PHE A 209 11.45 13.37 6.17
C PHE A 209 10.75 12.25 5.41
N GLY A 210 10.47 12.50 4.13
CA GLY A 210 9.66 11.58 3.33
C GLY A 210 8.16 11.72 3.63
N VAL A 211 7.34 11.23 2.69
CA VAL A 211 5.88 11.19 2.83
C VAL A 211 5.45 9.74 2.66
N ILE A 212 4.69 9.23 3.62
CA ILE A 212 4.22 7.83 3.63
C ILE A 212 2.86 7.67 2.92
N SER A 213 2.12 8.77 2.67
CA SER A 213 0.85 8.71 1.94
C SER A 213 0.96 9.14 0.48
N ASN A 214 0.17 8.52 -0.40
CA ASN A 214 -0.07 8.99 -1.77
C ASN A 214 -1.18 10.06 -1.84
N GLU A 215 -1.37 10.84 -0.76
CA GLU A 215 -2.47 11.80 -0.67
C GLU A 215 -2.11 13.15 -1.33
N ILE A 216 -3.07 13.75 -2.03
CA ILE A 216 -3.13 15.20 -2.23
C ILE A 216 -4.50 15.67 -1.73
N LYS A 217 -4.47 16.68 -0.85
CA LYS A 217 -5.62 17.41 -0.31
C LYS A 217 -6.49 18.05 -1.39
#